data_AF-A0A9Q1CU50-F1
#
_entry.id   AF-A0A9Q1CU50-F1
#
_cell.length_a   1.000
_cell.length_b   1.000
_cell.length_c   1.000
_cell.angle_alpha   90.00
_cell.angle_beta   90.00
_cell.angle_gamma   90.00
#
_symmetry.space_group_name_H-M   'P 1'
#
loop_
_entity.id
_entity.type
_entity.pdbx_description
1 polymer ?
#
loop_
_entity_poly.entity_id
_entity_poly.type
_entity_poly.pdbx_seq_one_letter_code
_entity_poly.pdbx_strand_id
1 'polypeptide(L)'
;MPSFQFLLVRKSLFSGRTHLRPTTSMANWLYISRNISDTNRVTDFPLTREEAFSFLEDTLQISDWRLKLDTDPRNLLNTITQSMLCRIPFTNLPLVGQKIHFVTPSSFLEVKKAMFSRIGGGCVDFTMFTYALLSCLGYDCFICDSSYIYNPCNTNIHSAVIVRDLNGLGSRHLVDIGCGEPFFRSISLDFEKVSPIYCDDYLVYRFVRKNGTIVCQKMLSKHRCPEFNTPYLDTQDCGNKEWSSLLTYDVNNARDLQYLVKTRPVTVIPRYAFKFLLVIGFPTGKLRSVFNGTFYKSEEDGYIVKTKLATAEDELNVCIEKYPHLPLNMVKTVLFNSSRSNLICKYPGYRVI
;
A
#
# COMPACT_ATOMS: atom_id res chain seq x y z
N MET A 1 -53.03 -8.86 -30.65
CA MET A 1 -52.96 -8.66 -32.12
C MET A 1 -53.27 -7.19 -32.40
N PRO A 2 -52.58 -6.53 -33.36
CA PRO A 2 -51.49 -6.99 -34.22
C PRO A 2 -50.13 -6.35 -33.81
N SER A 3 -48.96 -6.99 -33.78
CA SER A 3 -48.22 -7.86 -34.71
C SER A 3 -47.81 -7.22 -36.04
N PHE A 4 -46.58 -7.58 -36.47
CA PHE A 4 -45.93 -7.37 -37.78
C PHE A 4 -45.01 -6.15 -37.91
N GLN A 5 -43.81 -6.22 -38.51
CA GLN A 5 -42.88 -7.32 -38.82
C GLN A 5 -41.56 -6.69 -39.29
N PHE A 6 -40.52 -7.53 -39.31
CA PHE A 6 -39.17 -7.31 -39.81
C PHE A 6 -39.06 -6.65 -41.20
N LEU A 7 -37.95 -5.94 -41.44
CA LEU A 7 -37.25 -6.04 -42.73
C LEU A 7 -35.72 -6.07 -42.54
N LEU A 8 -35.16 -7.24 -42.83
CA LEU A 8 -33.77 -7.48 -43.18
C LEU A 8 -33.53 -6.98 -44.60
N VAL A 9 -32.44 -6.25 -44.84
CA VAL A 9 -31.73 -6.28 -46.14
C VAL A 9 -30.24 -6.44 -45.88
N ARG A 10 -29.65 -7.41 -46.58
CA ARG A 10 -28.25 -7.83 -46.55
C ARG A 10 -27.52 -7.28 -47.80
N LYS A 11 -26.19 -7.21 -47.67
CA LYS A 11 -25.11 -7.16 -48.71
C LYS A 11 -24.86 -5.80 -49.39
N SER A 12 -23.63 -5.37 -49.69
CA SER A 12 -22.27 -5.85 -49.38
C SER A 12 -21.21 -4.84 -49.87
N LEU A 13 -19.97 -5.00 -49.38
CA LEU A 13 -18.68 -4.63 -50.00
C LEU A 13 -18.33 -3.13 -50.06
N PHE A 14 -17.37 -2.71 -49.23
CA PHE A 14 -16.13 -2.14 -49.76
C PHE A 14 -14.96 -2.44 -48.80
N SER A 15 -13.91 -2.97 -49.39
CA SER A 15 -12.60 -3.27 -48.83
C SER A 15 -11.83 -1.99 -48.51
N GLY A 16 -11.25 -1.91 -47.31
CA GLY A 16 -10.30 -0.88 -46.94
C GLY A 16 -9.37 -1.38 -45.83
N ARG A 17 -8.30 -2.09 -46.21
CA ARG A 17 -7.17 -2.37 -45.31
C ARG A 17 -6.46 -1.06 -45.02
N THR A 18 -6.72 -0.44 -43.88
CA THR A 18 -5.82 0.56 -43.31
C THR A 18 -4.87 -0.14 -42.35
N HIS A 19 -3.61 -0.29 -42.78
CA HIS A 19 -2.50 -0.61 -41.89
C HIS A 19 -2.38 0.50 -40.85
N LEU A 20 -2.96 0.29 -39.66
CA LEU A 20 -2.68 1.12 -38.50
C LEU A 20 -1.22 0.87 -38.10
N ARG A 21 -0.38 1.87 -38.37
CA ARG A 21 0.96 1.91 -37.79
C ARG A 21 0.80 1.94 -36.27
N PRO A 22 1.51 1.10 -35.50
CA PRO A 22 1.48 1.17 -34.06
C PRO A 22 1.90 2.58 -33.64
N THR A 23 1.11 3.21 -32.78
CA THR A 23 1.51 4.45 -32.14
C THR A 23 2.82 4.20 -31.38
N THR A 24 3.65 5.23 -31.25
CA THR A 24 4.96 5.20 -30.57
C THR A 24 4.87 4.62 -29.14
N SER A 25 3.68 4.63 -28.54
CA SER A 25 3.33 3.99 -27.27
C SER A 25 3.40 2.45 -27.32
N MET A 26 2.86 1.82 -28.38
CA MET A 26 2.85 0.35 -28.53
C MET A 26 4.23 -0.22 -28.89
N ALA A 27 5.03 0.54 -29.64
CA ALA A 27 6.39 0.15 -29.98
C ALA A 27 7.31 0.14 -28.74
N ASN A 28 7.14 1.09 -27.81
CA ASN A 28 7.84 1.07 -26.51
C ASN A 28 7.38 -0.10 -25.63
N TRP A 29 6.10 -0.47 -25.68
CA TRP A 29 5.55 -1.64 -24.97
C TRP A 29 6.18 -2.94 -25.46
N LEU A 30 6.27 -3.14 -26.78
CA LEU A 30 6.89 -4.32 -27.39
C LEU A 30 8.41 -4.38 -27.17
N TYR A 31 9.08 -3.23 -27.04
CA TYR A 31 10.51 -3.16 -26.76
C TYR A 31 10.83 -3.52 -25.30
N ILE A 32 10.03 -3.05 -24.34
CA ILE A 32 10.19 -3.39 -22.92
C ILE A 32 9.81 -4.86 -22.68
N SER A 33 8.74 -5.37 -23.31
CA SER A 33 8.31 -6.75 -23.11
C SER A 33 9.27 -7.79 -23.71
N ARG A 34 9.96 -7.45 -24.81
CA ARG A 34 10.93 -8.36 -25.47
C ARG A 34 12.28 -8.43 -24.75
N ASN A 35 12.62 -7.46 -23.90
CA ASN A 35 13.85 -7.50 -23.09
C ASN A 35 13.66 -8.14 -21.71
N ILE A 36 12.43 -8.56 -21.35
CA ILE A 36 12.12 -9.26 -20.10
C ILE A 36 12.11 -10.80 -20.30
N SER A 37 12.20 -11.29 -21.54
CA SER A 37 12.08 -12.72 -21.84
C SER A 37 13.36 -13.55 -21.72
N ASP A 38 14.43 -13.02 -21.11
CA ASP A 38 15.73 -13.71 -21.04
C ASP A 38 16.24 -13.95 -19.60
N THR A 39 15.33 -14.31 -18.68
CA THR A 39 15.75 -14.92 -17.41
C THR A 39 15.03 -16.24 -17.18
N ASN A 40 15.73 -17.32 -17.51
CA ASN A 40 15.65 -18.59 -16.78
C ASN A 40 15.98 -18.35 -15.29
N ARG A 41 15.04 -17.77 -14.53
CA ARG A 41 15.13 -17.61 -13.06
C ARG A 41 13.83 -18.06 -12.40
N VAL A 42 13.54 -19.35 -12.51
CA VAL A 42 13.06 -20.11 -11.36
C VAL A 42 14.36 -20.60 -10.72
N THR A 43 14.73 -20.25 -9.48
CA THR A 43 14.45 -21.14 -8.33
C THR A 43 14.56 -20.50 -6.94
N ASP A 44 15.07 -19.29 -6.73
CA ASP A 44 15.28 -18.81 -5.36
C ASP A 44 14.04 -18.10 -4.85
N PHE A 45 13.35 -18.71 -3.88
CA PHE A 45 12.35 -18.01 -3.09
C PHE A 45 13.03 -16.76 -2.51
N PRO A 46 12.41 -15.59 -2.63
CA PRO A 46 13.11 -14.31 -2.54
C PRO A 46 13.76 -14.02 -1.15
N LEU A 47 13.31 -14.72 -0.12
CA LEU A 47 13.81 -14.65 1.25
C LEU A 47 14.14 -16.07 1.74
N THR A 48 15.28 -16.32 2.39
CA THR A 48 15.49 -17.62 3.06
C THR A 48 14.75 -17.66 4.41
N ARG A 49 14.59 -18.85 4.99
CA ARG A 49 14.01 -18.97 6.35
C ARG A 49 14.88 -18.28 7.39
N GLU A 50 16.20 -18.43 7.28
CA GLU A 50 17.17 -17.83 8.18
C GLU A 50 17.12 -16.30 8.09
N GLU A 51 16.99 -15.76 6.87
CA GLU A 51 16.77 -14.33 6.65
C GLU A 51 15.45 -13.87 7.29
N ALA A 52 14.36 -14.62 7.11
CA ALA A 52 13.08 -14.30 7.75
C ALA A 52 13.20 -14.25 9.28
N PHE A 53 13.91 -15.22 9.87
CA PHE A 53 14.09 -15.29 11.33
C PHE A 53 14.96 -14.14 11.85
N SER A 54 16.08 -13.85 11.19
CA SER A 54 16.92 -12.68 11.51
C SER A 54 16.14 -11.38 11.36
N PHE A 55 15.25 -11.27 10.36
CA PHE A 55 14.39 -10.10 10.23
C PHE A 55 13.45 -9.92 11.44
N LEU A 56 12.83 -10.99 11.92
CA LEU A 56 11.97 -10.94 13.11
C LEU A 56 12.76 -10.54 14.37
N GLU A 57 13.94 -11.11 14.57
CA GLU A 57 14.77 -10.91 15.77
C GLU A 57 15.51 -9.56 15.74
N ASP A 58 16.24 -9.28 14.67
CA ASP A 58 17.17 -8.15 14.60
C ASP A 58 16.48 -6.86 14.14
N THR A 59 15.54 -6.98 13.19
CA THR A 59 14.87 -5.81 12.60
C THR A 59 13.59 -5.46 13.35
N LEU A 60 12.70 -6.44 13.57
CA LEU A 60 11.43 -6.22 14.26
C LEU A 60 11.51 -6.34 15.78
N GLN A 61 12.58 -6.95 16.32
CA GLN A 61 12.79 -7.17 17.75
C GLN A 61 11.65 -7.97 18.40
N ILE A 62 11.19 -9.02 17.72
CA ILE A 62 10.19 -9.95 18.22
C ILE A 62 10.93 -11.19 18.74
N SER A 63 11.34 -11.20 20.01
CA SER A 63 12.20 -12.27 20.56
C SER A 63 11.48 -13.61 20.78
N ASP A 64 10.17 -13.60 20.98
CA ASP A 64 9.35 -14.77 21.29
C ASP A 64 8.60 -15.34 20.07
N TRP A 65 9.06 -15.00 18.86
CA TRP A 65 8.34 -15.31 17.62
C TRP A 65 8.11 -16.81 17.39
N ARG A 66 9.06 -17.67 17.76
CA ARG A 66 8.93 -19.14 17.62
C ARG A 66 7.77 -19.67 18.46
N LEU A 67 7.75 -19.31 19.74
CA LEU A 67 6.69 -19.70 20.66
C LEU A 67 5.33 -19.20 20.17
N LYS A 68 5.24 -17.95 19.70
CA LYS A 68 4.00 -17.40 19.16
C LYS A 68 3.58 -18.08 17.86
N LEU A 69 4.50 -18.44 16.97
CA LEU A 69 4.17 -19.15 15.74
C LEU A 69 3.48 -20.49 16.04
N ASP A 70 3.96 -21.21 17.06
CA ASP A 70 3.44 -22.52 17.44
C ASP A 70 2.13 -22.44 18.23
N THR A 71 1.97 -21.42 19.08
CA THR A 71 0.87 -21.34 20.06
C THR A 71 -0.25 -20.37 19.68
N ASP A 72 0.08 -19.27 19.00
CA ASP A 72 -0.85 -18.21 18.60
C ASP A 72 -0.33 -17.47 17.35
N PRO A 73 -0.38 -18.12 16.16
CA PRO A 73 0.12 -17.55 14.92
C PRO A 73 -0.61 -16.26 14.54
N ARG A 74 -1.87 -16.10 14.98
CA ARG A 74 -2.61 -14.85 14.76
C ARG A 74 -2.00 -13.69 15.53
N ASN A 75 -1.67 -13.89 16.80
CA ASN A 75 -1.02 -12.86 17.59
C ASN A 75 0.40 -12.56 17.09
N LEU A 76 1.13 -13.57 16.59
CA LEU A 76 2.39 -13.32 15.89
C LEU A 76 2.17 -12.40 14.67
N LEU A 77 1.17 -12.69 13.83
CA LEU A 77 0.87 -11.88 12.65
C LEU A 77 0.54 -10.42 12.99
N ASN A 78 -0.24 -10.19 14.05
CA ASN A 78 -0.51 -8.85 14.56
C ASN A 78 0.77 -8.16 15.06
N THR A 79 1.60 -8.88 15.81
CA THR A 79 2.89 -8.38 16.31
C THR A 79 3.83 -7.98 15.17
N ILE A 80 3.90 -8.79 14.11
CA ILE A 80 4.68 -8.50 12.90
C ILE A 80 4.14 -7.23 12.23
N THR A 81 2.83 -7.16 12.01
CA THR A 81 2.16 -6.03 11.35
C THR A 81 2.44 -4.72 12.08
N GLN A 82 2.20 -4.70 13.41
CA GLN A 82 2.47 -3.55 14.25
C GLN A 82 3.96 -3.18 14.25
N SER A 83 4.85 -4.17 14.41
CA SER A 83 6.30 -3.92 14.48
C SER A 83 6.85 -3.36 13.16
N MET A 84 6.38 -3.86 12.02
CA MET A 84 6.75 -3.31 10.71
C MET A 84 6.33 -1.85 10.59
N LEU A 85 5.05 -1.52 10.88
CA LEU A 85 4.56 -0.13 10.83
C LEU A 85 5.27 0.82 11.82
N CYS A 86 5.69 0.30 12.97
CA CYS A 86 6.36 1.10 14.00
C CYS A 86 7.85 1.33 13.73
N ARG A 87 8.50 0.44 12.97
CA ARG A 87 9.97 0.42 12.82
C ARG A 87 10.46 0.75 11.43
N ILE A 88 9.61 0.58 10.42
CA ILE A 88 9.96 0.72 9.01
C ILE A 88 8.96 1.70 8.39
N PRO A 89 9.39 2.91 8.00
CA PRO A 89 8.46 3.89 7.47
C PRO A 89 8.01 3.52 6.05
N PHE A 90 6.77 3.86 5.73
CA PHE A 90 6.33 4.01 4.35
C PHE A 90 7.01 5.24 3.73
N THR A 91 7.74 5.05 2.64
CA THR A 91 8.53 6.13 2.06
C THR A 91 8.78 5.96 0.57
N ASN A 92 9.00 7.08 -0.12
CA ASN A 92 9.46 7.09 -1.50
C ASN A 92 11.00 7.08 -1.64
N LEU A 93 11.76 7.11 -0.53
CA LEU A 93 13.22 7.27 -0.54
C LEU A 93 13.96 6.29 -1.47
N PRO A 94 13.67 4.97 -1.51
CA PRO A 94 14.36 4.03 -2.41
C PRO A 94 14.24 4.37 -3.90
N LEU A 95 13.22 5.17 -4.25
CA LEU A 95 12.96 5.57 -5.63
C LEU A 95 13.55 6.96 -5.95
N VAL A 96 13.94 7.74 -4.94
CA VAL A 96 14.50 9.07 -5.15
C VAL A 96 15.96 8.97 -5.58
N GLY A 97 16.29 9.70 -6.65
CA GLY A 97 17.60 9.65 -7.29
C GLY A 97 17.62 8.81 -8.58
N GLN A 98 16.58 7.99 -8.82
CA GLN A 98 16.40 7.36 -10.12
C GLN A 98 16.04 8.43 -11.17
N LYS A 99 16.59 8.31 -12.38
CA LYS A 99 16.23 9.21 -13.49
C LYS A 99 14.73 9.04 -13.77
N ILE A 100 13.96 10.13 -13.63
CA ILE A 100 12.48 10.18 -13.72
C ILE A 100 11.90 9.48 -14.98
N HIS A 101 12.69 9.34 -16.05
CA HIS A 101 12.29 8.70 -17.29
C HIS A 101 12.22 7.17 -17.23
N PHE A 102 12.81 6.54 -16.21
CA PHE A 102 12.94 5.08 -16.09
C PHE A 102 12.82 4.64 -14.62
N VAL A 103 11.72 4.99 -13.94
CA VAL A 103 11.47 4.38 -12.63
C VAL A 103 10.98 2.96 -12.87
N THR A 104 11.89 2.01 -12.74
CA THR A 104 11.57 0.59 -12.68
C THR A 104 11.10 0.26 -11.27
N PRO A 105 10.16 -0.68 -11.08
CA PRO A 105 9.88 -1.23 -9.77
C PRO A 105 11.17 -1.74 -9.13
N SER A 106 11.27 -1.60 -7.82
CA SER A 106 12.39 -2.17 -7.08
C SER A 106 12.43 -3.68 -7.29
N SER A 107 13.62 -4.18 -7.61
CA SER A 107 13.90 -5.61 -7.58
C SER A 107 13.71 -6.14 -6.16
N PHE A 108 13.42 -7.43 -6.00
CA PHE A 108 13.29 -7.99 -4.66
C PHE A 108 14.57 -7.80 -3.81
N LEU A 109 15.75 -7.85 -4.42
CA LEU A 109 17.01 -7.62 -3.71
C LEU A 109 17.07 -6.19 -3.10
N GLU A 110 16.62 -5.18 -3.84
CA GLU A 110 16.52 -3.80 -3.35
C GLU A 110 15.49 -3.67 -2.24
N VAL A 111 14.32 -4.29 -2.41
CA VAL A 111 13.26 -4.35 -1.38
C VAL A 111 13.80 -4.99 -0.11
N LYS A 112 14.45 -6.15 -0.20
CA LYS A 112 15.07 -6.86 0.93
C LYS A 112 16.06 -5.96 1.65
N LYS A 113 17.02 -5.37 0.92
CA LYS A 113 18.01 -4.46 1.50
C LYS A 113 17.36 -3.29 2.24
N ALA A 114 16.33 -2.67 1.65
CA ALA A 114 15.64 -1.54 2.23
C ALA A 114 14.87 -1.92 3.51
N MET A 115 14.20 -3.07 3.53
CA MET A 115 13.44 -3.54 4.70
C MET A 115 14.36 -3.90 5.87
N PHE A 116 15.43 -4.68 5.63
CA PHE A 116 16.41 -5.02 6.68
C PHE A 116 17.15 -3.79 7.22
N SER A 117 17.36 -2.77 6.38
CA SER A 117 17.97 -1.50 6.82
C SER A 117 16.96 -0.54 7.46
N ARG A 118 15.70 -0.95 7.63
CA ARG A 118 14.57 -0.12 8.11
C ARG A 118 14.35 1.15 7.29
N ILE A 119 14.80 1.20 6.04
CA ILE A 119 14.55 2.32 5.13
C ILE A 119 13.08 2.33 4.71
N GLY A 120 12.51 1.15 4.49
CA GLY A 120 11.15 0.97 4.00
C GLY A 120 11.02 1.21 2.50
N GLY A 121 9.81 1.57 2.06
CA GLY A 121 9.47 1.69 0.64
C GLY A 121 8.00 2.02 0.40
N GLY A 122 7.58 1.85 -0.85
CA GLY A 122 6.19 2.05 -1.25
C GLY A 122 5.32 0.81 -1.04
N CYS A 123 4.06 0.89 -1.45
CA CYS A 123 3.09 -0.19 -1.26
C CYS A 123 3.52 -1.52 -1.87
N VAL A 124 4.10 -1.48 -3.07
CA VAL A 124 4.62 -2.68 -3.75
C VAL A 124 5.75 -3.31 -2.96
N ASP A 125 6.70 -2.51 -2.46
CA ASP A 125 7.86 -3.00 -1.70
C ASP A 125 7.39 -3.69 -0.40
N PHE A 126 6.49 -3.06 0.33
CA PHE A 126 5.90 -3.64 1.55
C PHE A 126 5.13 -4.91 1.26
N THR A 127 4.29 -4.95 0.24
CA THR A 127 3.49 -6.14 -0.08
C THR A 127 4.36 -7.30 -0.58
N MET A 128 5.37 -7.03 -1.42
CA MET A 128 6.34 -8.03 -1.86
C MET A 128 7.07 -8.65 -0.67
N PHE A 129 7.60 -7.81 0.22
CA PHE A 129 8.37 -8.28 1.37
C PHE A 129 7.48 -9.02 2.38
N THR A 130 6.28 -8.49 2.68
CA THR A 130 5.34 -9.10 3.61
C THR A 130 4.90 -10.47 3.14
N TYR A 131 4.56 -10.61 1.85
CA TYR A 131 4.22 -11.92 1.27
C TYR A 131 5.37 -12.93 1.42
N ALA A 132 6.61 -12.52 1.09
CA ALA A 132 7.78 -13.38 1.22
C ALA A 132 8.04 -13.79 2.68
N LEU A 133 8.00 -12.83 3.60
CA LEU A 133 8.19 -13.06 5.03
C LEU A 133 7.17 -14.07 5.57
N LEU A 134 5.87 -13.84 5.33
CA LEU A 134 4.81 -14.70 5.84
C LEU A 134 4.88 -16.12 5.23
N SER A 135 5.20 -16.22 3.94
CA SER A 135 5.42 -17.52 3.29
C SER A 135 6.58 -18.30 3.92
N CYS A 136 7.70 -17.63 4.25
CA CYS A 136 8.85 -18.27 4.91
C CYS A 136 8.52 -18.79 6.31
N LEU A 137 7.62 -18.10 7.02
CA LEU A 137 7.11 -18.51 8.34
C LEU A 137 6.08 -19.64 8.24
N GLY A 138 5.67 -20.04 7.03
CA GLY A 138 4.73 -21.15 6.82
C GLY A 138 3.26 -20.72 6.77
N TYR A 139 2.94 -19.43 6.74
CA TYR A 139 1.57 -18.98 6.50
C TYR A 139 1.16 -19.29 5.06
N ASP A 140 -0.05 -19.85 4.89
CA ASP A 140 -0.70 -19.90 3.58
C ASP A 140 -1.23 -18.51 3.23
N CYS A 141 -0.64 -17.85 2.24
CA CYS A 141 -1.01 -16.50 1.87
C CYS A 141 -0.93 -16.25 0.36
N PHE A 142 -1.60 -15.19 -0.08
CA PHE A 142 -1.58 -14.70 -1.45
C PHE A 142 -1.69 -13.18 -1.50
N ILE A 143 -1.35 -12.58 -2.63
CA ILE A 143 -1.47 -11.13 -2.84
C ILE A 143 -2.84 -10.82 -3.45
N CYS A 144 -3.50 -9.75 -2.99
CA CYS A 144 -4.71 -9.22 -3.60
C CYS A 144 -4.49 -7.83 -4.18
N ASP A 145 -5.22 -7.52 -5.25
CA ASP A 145 -5.23 -6.17 -5.84
C ASP A 145 -6.09 -5.23 -4.98
N SER A 146 -5.66 -3.96 -4.94
CA SER A 146 -6.34 -2.91 -4.20
C SER A 146 -6.29 -1.57 -4.93
N SER A 147 -7.27 -0.71 -4.67
CA SER A 147 -7.38 0.62 -5.29
C SER A 147 -7.78 1.67 -4.27
N TYR A 148 -7.16 2.85 -4.37
CA TYR A 148 -7.60 4.04 -3.64
C TYR A 148 -8.82 4.65 -4.35
N ILE A 149 -9.90 4.88 -3.60
CA ILE A 149 -11.19 5.26 -4.19
C ILE A 149 -11.18 6.69 -4.76
N TYR A 150 -10.29 7.56 -4.27
CA TYR A 150 -10.13 8.93 -4.76
C TYR A 150 -9.36 9.04 -6.09
N ASN A 151 -8.85 7.93 -6.64
CA ASN A 151 -8.15 7.91 -7.92
C ASN A 151 -8.85 7.00 -8.95
N PRO A 152 -10.01 7.43 -9.49
CA PRO A 152 -10.82 6.58 -10.37
C PRO A 152 -10.13 6.25 -11.70
N CYS A 153 -9.11 7.02 -12.10
CA CYS A 153 -8.35 6.79 -13.33
C CYS A 153 -7.23 5.75 -13.17
N ASN A 154 -6.97 5.25 -11.95
CA ASN A 154 -5.86 4.35 -11.68
C ASN A 154 -6.33 3.22 -10.77
N THR A 155 -6.90 2.18 -11.39
CA THR A 155 -7.30 0.95 -10.71
C THR A 155 -6.07 0.06 -10.47
N ASN A 156 -6.11 -0.73 -9.40
CA ASN A 156 -5.07 -1.69 -9.01
C ASN A 156 -3.68 -1.07 -8.73
N ILE A 157 -3.67 0.13 -8.14
CA ILE A 157 -2.43 0.83 -7.75
C ILE A 157 -1.92 0.48 -6.36
N HIS A 158 -2.69 -0.27 -5.60
CA HIS A 158 -2.33 -0.76 -4.28
C HIS A 158 -2.43 -2.28 -4.25
N SER A 159 -1.77 -2.93 -3.30
CA SER A 159 -1.88 -4.37 -3.10
C SER A 159 -1.68 -4.67 -1.63
N ALA A 160 -2.25 -5.78 -1.17
CA ALA A 160 -2.12 -6.26 0.19
C ALA A 160 -1.96 -7.78 0.19
N VAL A 161 -1.72 -8.35 1.36
CA VAL A 161 -1.58 -9.79 1.55
C VAL A 161 -2.82 -10.34 2.24
N ILE A 162 -3.34 -11.47 1.76
CA ILE A 162 -4.38 -12.26 2.41
C ILE A 162 -3.71 -13.51 3.00
N VAL A 163 -3.88 -13.73 4.29
CA VAL A 163 -3.52 -14.97 4.98
C VAL A 163 -4.77 -15.84 5.10
N ARG A 164 -4.63 -17.13 4.81
CA ARG A 164 -5.71 -18.13 4.90
C ARG A 164 -5.55 -18.99 6.14
N ASP A 165 -6.68 -19.56 6.55
CA ASP A 165 -6.77 -20.64 7.54
C ASP A 165 -6.22 -20.31 8.93
N LEU A 166 -6.12 -19.01 9.26
CA LEU A 166 -5.54 -18.53 10.52
C LEU A 166 -6.42 -18.78 11.74
N ASN A 167 -7.75 -18.69 11.59
CA ASN A 167 -8.73 -19.00 12.65
C ASN A 167 -9.40 -20.37 12.45
N GLY A 168 -9.02 -21.12 11.41
CA GLY A 168 -9.69 -22.33 10.95
C GLY A 168 -9.92 -22.34 9.43
N LEU A 169 -10.23 -23.52 8.89
CA LEU A 169 -10.34 -23.77 7.46
C LEU A 169 -11.31 -22.79 6.76
N GLY A 170 -10.84 -22.13 5.71
CA GLY A 170 -11.57 -21.16 4.91
C GLY A 170 -11.49 -19.72 5.42
N SER A 171 -11.01 -19.48 6.64
CA SER A 171 -10.87 -18.12 7.18
C SER A 171 -9.87 -17.29 6.37
N ARG A 172 -10.13 -15.98 6.28
CA ARG A 172 -9.23 -15.06 5.56
C ARG A 172 -8.94 -13.82 6.38
N HIS A 173 -7.68 -13.41 6.40
CA HIS A 173 -7.23 -12.21 7.11
C HIS A 173 -6.45 -11.30 6.18
N LEU A 174 -6.86 -10.04 6.11
CA LEU A 174 -6.15 -8.99 5.37
C LEU A 174 -5.00 -8.44 6.20
N VAL A 175 -3.83 -8.33 5.57
CA VAL A 175 -2.61 -7.71 6.09
C VAL A 175 -2.18 -6.64 5.09
N ASP A 176 -2.31 -5.38 5.49
CA ASP A 176 -2.02 -4.24 4.62
C ASP A 176 -1.12 -3.21 5.30
N ILE A 177 0.17 -3.52 5.31
CA ILE A 177 1.24 -2.69 5.87
C ILE A 177 1.63 -1.57 4.87
N GLY A 178 1.37 -1.78 3.58
CA GLY A 178 1.81 -0.90 2.51
C GLY A 178 0.88 0.27 2.20
N CYS A 179 -0.25 0.43 2.91
CA CYS A 179 -1.22 1.50 2.63
C CYS A 179 -0.86 2.86 3.26
N GLY A 180 0.13 2.91 4.17
CA GLY A 180 0.51 4.13 4.87
C GLY A 180 -0.47 4.55 5.98
N GLU A 181 -1.47 3.72 6.29
CA GLU A 181 -2.44 3.91 7.37
C GLU A 181 -2.07 3.02 8.58
N PRO A 182 -2.50 3.35 9.82
CA PRO A 182 -2.14 2.61 11.04
C PRO A 182 -2.89 1.28 11.19
N PHE A 183 -2.89 0.40 10.18
CA PHE A 183 -3.49 -0.93 10.32
C PHE A 183 -2.58 -1.85 11.14
N PHE A 184 -2.56 -1.68 12.47
CA PHE A 184 -1.64 -2.39 13.38
C PHE A 184 -1.95 -3.87 13.60
N ARG A 185 -2.94 -4.42 12.90
CA ARG A 185 -3.41 -5.79 13.09
C ARG A 185 -3.92 -6.38 11.79
N SER A 186 -3.87 -7.71 11.72
CA SER A 186 -4.58 -8.46 10.69
C SER A 186 -6.09 -8.31 10.86
N ILE A 187 -6.79 -8.12 9.74
CA ILE A 187 -8.24 -7.90 9.73
C ILE A 187 -8.93 -9.17 9.26
N SER A 188 -9.71 -9.81 10.14
CA SER A 188 -10.54 -10.94 9.73
C SER A 188 -11.58 -10.47 8.71
N LEU A 189 -11.68 -11.21 7.63
CA LEU A 189 -12.68 -11.03 6.58
C LEU A 189 -13.90 -11.93 6.82
N ASP A 190 -13.98 -12.61 7.96
CA ASP A 190 -15.06 -13.56 8.28
C ASP A 190 -16.29 -12.84 8.84
N PHE A 191 -16.78 -11.86 8.07
CA PHE A 191 -17.99 -11.10 8.35
C PHE A 191 -18.93 -11.13 7.14
N GLU A 192 -20.24 -11.07 7.39
CA GLU A 192 -21.25 -11.21 6.34
C GLU A 192 -21.41 -9.93 5.50
N LYS A 193 -21.59 -8.78 6.17
CA LYS A 193 -21.83 -7.48 5.50
C LYS A 193 -20.82 -6.42 5.91
N VAL A 194 -20.60 -6.25 7.21
CA VAL A 194 -19.73 -5.22 7.79
C VAL A 194 -18.86 -5.86 8.88
N SER A 195 -17.58 -5.52 8.92
CA SER A 195 -16.67 -5.93 9.99
C SER A 195 -16.99 -5.20 11.31
N PRO A 196 -16.40 -5.63 12.44
CA PRO A 196 -16.25 -4.76 13.60
C PRO A 196 -15.60 -3.41 13.23
N ILE A 197 -15.83 -2.40 14.07
CA ILE A 197 -15.12 -1.13 13.99
C ILE A 197 -13.75 -1.29 14.64
N TYR A 198 -12.72 -0.83 13.95
CA TYR A 198 -11.34 -0.78 14.42
C TYR A 198 -10.96 0.67 14.71
N CYS A 199 -10.13 0.83 15.73
CA CYS A 199 -9.55 2.11 16.10
C CYS A 199 -8.06 1.92 16.32
N ASP A 200 -7.24 2.52 15.47
CA ASP A 200 -5.79 2.46 15.55
C ASP A 200 -5.23 3.88 15.31
N ASP A 201 -4.53 4.41 16.33
CA ASP A 201 -4.04 5.79 16.37
C ASP A 201 -5.12 6.84 16.06
N TYR A 202 -5.00 7.57 14.94
CA TYR A 202 -5.97 8.60 14.51
C TYR A 202 -7.12 8.02 13.68
N LEU A 203 -7.08 6.73 13.33
CA LEU A 203 -7.96 6.14 12.33
C LEU A 203 -9.03 5.27 12.99
N VAL A 204 -10.29 5.66 12.79
CA VAL A 204 -11.46 4.81 13.04
C VAL A 204 -11.97 4.27 11.71
N TYR A 205 -11.99 2.95 11.56
CA TYR A 205 -12.26 2.31 10.27
C TYR A 205 -13.05 1.01 10.40
N ARG A 206 -13.65 0.58 9.30
CA ARG A 206 -14.36 -0.70 9.17
C ARG A 206 -14.29 -1.18 7.72
N PHE A 207 -14.67 -2.44 7.49
CA PHE A 207 -14.70 -3.05 6.18
C PHE A 207 -16.13 -3.45 5.82
N VAL A 208 -16.51 -3.25 4.56
CA VAL A 208 -17.84 -3.56 4.05
C VAL A 208 -17.73 -4.44 2.82
N ARG A 209 -18.51 -5.51 2.76
CA ARG A 209 -18.67 -6.33 1.55
C ARG A 209 -19.62 -5.62 0.58
N LYS A 210 -19.14 -5.33 -0.63
CA LYS A 210 -19.94 -4.70 -1.68
C LYS A 210 -19.60 -5.33 -3.03
N ASN A 211 -20.60 -5.95 -3.67
CA ASN A 211 -20.47 -6.54 -5.01
C ASN A 211 -19.27 -7.49 -5.18
N GLY A 212 -18.99 -8.32 -4.17
CA GLY A 212 -17.86 -9.25 -4.20
C GLY A 212 -16.49 -8.64 -3.87
N THR A 213 -16.41 -7.34 -3.59
CA THR A 213 -15.21 -6.62 -3.17
C THR A 213 -15.29 -6.25 -1.69
N ILE A 214 -14.15 -6.12 -1.03
CA ILE A 214 -14.06 -5.56 0.33
C ILE A 214 -13.74 -4.07 0.21
N VAL A 215 -14.55 -3.21 0.84
CA VAL A 215 -14.35 -1.76 0.87
C VAL A 215 -13.94 -1.36 2.29
N CYS A 216 -12.74 -0.80 2.45
CA CYS A 216 -12.35 -0.13 3.69
C CYS A 216 -12.99 1.26 3.73
N GLN A 217 -13.68 1.55 4.83
CA GLN A 217 -14.28 2.82 5.14
C GLN A 217 -13.63 3.41 6.38
N LYS A 218 -13.32 4.70 6.34
CA LYS A 218 -12.87 5.47 7.50
C LYS A 218 -13.93 6.47 7.94
N MET A 219 -14.02 6.70 9.24
CA MET A 219 -14.92 7.69 9.82
C MET A 219 -14.46 9.11 9.45
N LEU A 220 -15.38 9.97 9.02
CA LEU A 220 -15.15 11.39 8.80
C LEU A 220 -15.20 12.11 10.15
N SER A 221 -14.08 12.69 10.55
CA SER A 221 -13.71 13.14 11.90
C SER A 221 -14.55 14.22 12.59
N LYS A 222 -15.85 14.36 12.32
CA LYS A 222 -16.73 15.22 13.13
C LYS A 222 -17.28 14.55 14.38
N HIS A 223 -17.24 13.22 14.44
CA HIS A 223 -17.72 12.43 15.57
C HIS A 223 -16.59 11.50 16.01
N ARG A 224 -16.13 11.68 17.26
CA ARG A 224 -15.13 10.79 17.87
C ARG A 224 -15.68 9.35 17.91
N CYS A 225 -14.77 8.38 18.08
CA CYS A 225 -15.08 7.19 18.86
C CYS A 225 -15.24 7.64 20.33
N PRO A 226 -16.45 7.59 20.93
CA PRO A 226 -16.65 8.06 22.31
C PRO A 226 -16.13 7.11 23.40
N GLU A 227 -15.46 6.00 23.05
CA GLU A 227 -15.25 4.88 23.98
C GLU A 227 -13.82 4.29 23.83
N PHE A 228 -12.88 4.27 24.78
CA PHE A 228 -12.79 4.75 26.16
C PHE A 228 -14.12 4.71 26.96
N ASN A 229 -14.62 3.49 27.18
CA ASN A 229 -15.70 3.11 28.11
C ASN A 229 -17.17 3.29 27.67
N THR A 230 -17.59 2.63 26.61
CA THR A 230 -18.86 1.90 26.67
C THR A 230 -18.78 0.62 25.80
N PRO A 231 -19.74 -0.31 25.92
CA PRO A 231 -19.82 -1.48 25.05
C PRO A 231 -20.74 -1.12 23.87
N TYR A 232 -20.18 -0.80 22.71
CA TYR A 232 -21.02 -0.44 21.55
C TYR A 232 -21.88 -1.61 21.07
N LEU A 233 -23.17 -1.42 21.32
CA LEU A 233 -24.32 -2.11 20.76
C LEU A 233 -24.42 -1.89 19.24
N ASP A 234 -24.96 -2.91 18.61
CA ASP A 234 -25.55 -3.00 17.28
C ASP A 234 -26.29 -1.69 16.87
N THR A 235 -25.63 -0.80 16.14
CA THR A 235 -26.32 0.28 15.41
C THR A 235 -26.25 0.00 13.92
N GLN A 236 -27.26 -0.74 13.46
CA GLN A 236 -27.74 -0.68 12.09
C GLN A 236 -27.92 0.79 11.67
N ASP A 237 -27.26 1.15 10.57
CA ASP A 237 -27.75 2.11 9.59
C ASP A 237 -28.10 3.54 10.07
N CYS A 238 -27.15 4.20 10.73
CA CYS A 238 -27.17 5.67 10.86
C CYS A 238 -26.74 6.29 9.51
N GLY A 239 -27.71 6.81 8.74
CA GLY A 239 -27.57 7.46 7.43
C GLY A 239 -26.18 8.00 7.01
N ASN A 240 -25.39 7.16 6.33
CA ASN A 240 -24.40 7.37 5.25
C ASN A 240 -23.48 8.62 5.15
N LYS A 241 -23.47 9.58 6.08
CA LYS A 241 -22.59 10.77 6.00
C LYS A 241 -21.33 10.70 6.86
N GLU A 242 -21.19 9.66 7.69
CA GLU A 242 -20.07 9.54 8.65
C GLU A 242 -18.93 8.65 8.16
N TRP A 243 -19.15 7.83 7.13
CA TRP A 243 -18.15 6.90 6.62
C TRP A 243 -17.73 7.29 5.22
N SER A 244 -16.43 7.42 5.00
CA SER A 244 -15.84 7.66 3.70
C SER A 244 -15.06 6.45 3.24
N SER A 245 -15.25 6.11 1.97
CA SER A 245 -14.56 5.02 1.31
C SER A 245 -13.09 5.37 1.08
N LEU A 246 -12.18 4.52 1.57
CA LEU A 246 -10.73 4.73 1.48
C LEU A 246 -10.11 3.83 0.40
N LEU A 247 -10.27 2.52 0.56
CA LEU A 247 -9.64 1.47 -0.27
C LEU A 247 -10.66 0.41 -0.68
N THR A 248 -10.43 -0.24 -1.82
CA THR A 248 -11.14 -1.46 -2.22
C THR A 248 -10.15 -2.60 -2.38
N TYR A 249 -10.48 -3.82 -1.94
CA TYR A 249 -9.66 -5.02 -2.07
C TYR A 249 -10.39 -6.12 -2.83
N ASP A 250 -9.72 -6.67 -3.84
CA ASP A 250 -10.18 -7.81 -4.62
C ASP A 250 -9.67 -9.13 -4.01
N VAL A 251 -10.30 -9.53 -2.91
CA VAL A 251 -9.86 -10.68 -2.09
C VAL A 251 -10.19 -12.05 -2.68
N ASN A 252 -10.83 -12.08 -3.86
CA ASN A 252 -11.21 -13.30 -4.55
C ASN A 252 -10.26 -13.66 -5.69
N ASN A 253 -9.45 -12.69 -6.15
CA ASN A 253 -8.48 -12.88 -7.21
C ASN A 253 -7.08 -12.97 -6.63
N ALA A 254 -6.66 -14.20 -6.33
CA ALA A 254 -5.32 -14.46 -5.82
C ALA A 254 -4.24 -14.13 -6.85
N ARG A 255 -3.21 -13.42 -6.40
CA ARG A 255 -2.00 -13.07 -7.15
C ARG A 255 -0.77 -13.63 -6.45
N ASP A 256 0.26 -13.91 -7.24
CA ASP A 256 1.57 -14.30 -6.74
C ASP A 256 2.55 -13.12 -6.79
N LEU A 257 3.79 -13.38 -6.38
CA LEU A 257 4.83 -12.36 -6.43
C LEU A 257 5.22 -11.97 -7.86
N GLN A 258 5.17 -12.92 -8.80
CA GLN A 258 5.50 -12.65 -10.20
C GLN A 258 4.53 -11.65 -10.83
N TYR A 259 3.26 -11.69 -10.42
CA TYR A 259 2.25 -10.72 -10.82
C TYR A 259 2.68 -9.30 -10.47
N LEU A 260 3.14 -9.05 -9.24
CA LEU A 260 3.61 -7.70 -8.85
C LEU A 260 4.79 -7.25 -9.71
N VAL A 261 5.78 -8.11 -9.92
CA VAL A 261 6.97 -7.79 -10.72
C VAL A 261 6.64 -7.53 -12.19
N LYS A 262 5.70 -8.29 -12.78
CA LYS A 262 5.36 -8.21 -14.21
C LYS A 262 4.36 -7.12 -14.55
N THR A 263 3.41 -6.83 -13.66
CA THR A 263 2.26 -5.96 -13.97
C THR A 263 2.39 -4.53 -13.42
N ARG A 264 3.18 -4.34 -12.36
CA ARG A 264 3.42 -3.03 -11.74
C ARG A 264 4.55 -2.18 -12.36
N PRO A 265 5.38 -2.61 -13.33
CA PRO A 265 6.32 -1.71 -14.01
C PRO A 265 5.68 -0.56 -14.80
N VAL A 266 4.36 -0.57 -14.97
CA VAL A 266 3.68 0.31 -15.94
C VAL A 266 2.84 1.41 -15.28
N THR A 267 2.56 1.34 -13.98
CA THR A 267 2.02 2.51 -13.28
C THR A 267 3.15 3.47 -13.05
N VAL A 268 3.32 4.40 -13.99
CA VAL A 268 4.02 5.67 -13.82
C VAL A 268 3.59 6.20 -12.46
N ILE A 269 4.39 5.92 -11.43
CA ILE A 269 4.27 6.63 -10.15
C ILE A 269 4.30 8.08 -10.60
N PRO A 270 3.22 8.85 -10.36
CA PRO A 270 3.10 10.17 -10.95
C PRO A 270 4.40 10.90 -10.70
N ARG A 271 5.00 11.53 -11.71
CA ARG A 271 6.30 12.23 -11.59
C ARG A 271 6.41 13.10 -10.35
N TYR A 272 5.26 13.52 -9.79
CA TYR A 272 5.08 14.22 -8.54
C TYR A 272 5.51 13.46 -7.28
N ALA A 273 5.28 12.15 -7.17
CA ALA A 273 5.64 11.39 -5.96
C ALA A 273 7.14 11.33 -5.71
N PHE A 274 7.99 11.68 -6.69
CA PHE A 274 9.45 11.81 -6.54
C PHE A 274 9.93 13.23 -6.26
N LYS A 275 9.02 14.23 -6.25
CA LYS A 275 9.39 15.65 -6.11
C LYS A 275 9.35 16.16 -4.67
N PHE A 276 8.78 15.38 -3.77
CA PHE A 276 8.71 15.72 -2.36
C PHE A 276 9.21 14.56 -1.53
N LEU A 277 9.73 14.86 -0.35
CA LEU A 277 9.96 13.86 0.67
C LEU A 277 8.61 13.33 1.15
N LEU A 278 8.47 12.00 1.18
CA LEU A 278 7.37 11.30 1.81
C LEU A 278 7.96 10.27 2.78
N VAL A 279 7.73 10.48 4.07
CA VAL A 279 8.04 9.52 5.12
C VAL A 279 6.82 9.46 6.03
N ILE A 280 6.22 8.29 6.17
CA ILE A 280 5.12 8.02 7.09
C ILE A 280 5.55 6.86 7.97
N GLY A 281 5.47 7.01 9.27
CA GLY A 281 5.76 5.93 10.21
C GLY A 281 4.98 6.12 11.49
N PHE A 282 4.94 5.05 12.27
CA PHE A 282 4.21 5.01 13.53
C PHE A 282 5.14 4.69 14.70
N PRO A 283 6.26 5.42 14.89
CA PRO A 283 7.12 5.15 16.04
C PRO A 283 6.27 5.27 17.31
N THR A 284 6.40 4.32 18.23
CA THR A 284 5.57 4.23 19.45
C THR A 284 4.06 4.06 19.20
N GLY A 285 3.64 3.64 18.00
CA GLY A 285 2.24 3.45 17.62
C GLY A 285 1.49 4.74 17.28
N LYS A 286 2.20 5.87 17.11
CA LYS A 286 1.63 7.18 16.80
C LYS A 286 2.19 7.73 15.49
N LEU A 287 1.36 8.31 14.64
CA LEU A 287 1.74 8.93 13.38
C LEU A 287 2.86 9.95 13.61
N ARG A 288 3.94 9.79 12.87
CA ARG A 288 4.94 10.82 12.60
C ARG A 288 5.15 10.83 11.10
N SER A 289 4.87 11.92 10.41
CA SER A 289 5.08 11.96 8.96
C SER A 289 5.69 13.26 8.53
N VAL A 290 6.66 13.18 7.62
CA VAL A 290 7.20 14.32 6.90
C VAL A 290 6.73 14.19 5.46
N PHE A 291 5.91 15.14 5.03
CA PHE A 291 5.36 15.15 3.69
C PHE A 291 5.25 16.59 3.18
N ASN A 292 5.97 16.87 2.10
CA ASN A 292 5.89 18.11 1.33
C ASN A 292 5.98 19.39 2.21
N GLY A 293 7.09 19.54 2.95
CA GLY A 293 7.29 20.72 3.82
C GLY A 293 6.34 20.80 5.02
N THR A 294 5.70 19.69 5.39
CA THR A 294 4.79 19.64 6.54
C THR A 294 5.11 18.41 7.38
N PHE A 295 5.22 18.62 8.69
CA PHE A 295 5.29 17.56 9.67
C PHE A 295 3.89 17.29 10.24
N TYR A 296 3.48 16.04 10.22
CA TYR A 296 2.22 15.54 10.76
C TYR A 296 2.54 14.68 11.98
N LYS A 297 1.86 14.93 13.09
CA LYS A 297 1.92 14.08 14.27
C LYS A 297 0.53 13.80 14.81
N SER A 298 0.25 12.56 15.19
CA SER A 298 -0.92 12.29 16.02
C SER A 298 -0.60 12.58 17.49
N GLU A 299 -1.56 13.19 18.17
CA GLU A 299 -1.55 13.44 19.61
C GLU A 299 -2.23 12.28 20.36
N GLU A 300 -2.27 12.35 21.69
CA GLU A 300 -2.86 11.30 22.52
C GLU A 300 -4.36 11.13 22.29
N ASP A 301 -5.05 12.23 22.01
CA ASP A 301 -6.48 12.28 21.69
C ASP A 301 -6.81 11.88 20.25
N GLY A 302 -5.81 11.44 19.47
CA GLY A 302 -5.97 10.98 18.08
C GLY A 302 -6.01 12.12 17.06
N TYR A 303 -5.86 13.38 17.47
CA TYR A 303 -5.84 14.50 16.52
C TYR A 303 -4.50 14.58 15.79
N ILE A 304 -4.55 14.84 14.49
CA ILE A 304 -3.36 15.11 13.68
C ILE A 304 -3.04 16.59 13.75
N VAL A 305 -1.93 16.93 14.40
CA VAL A 305 -1.34 18.27 14.37
C VAL A 305 -0.43 18.39 13.16
N LYS A 306 -0.63 19.47 12.39
CA LYS A 306 0.12 19.80 11.17
C LYS A 306 1.04 20.98 11.47
N THR A 307 2.34 20.79 11.32
CA THR A 307 3.37 21.83 11.51
C THR A 307 4.02 22.13 10.16
N LYS A 308 3.90 23.37 9.68
CA LYS A 308 4.57 23.83 8.47
C LYS A 308 6.07 23.97 8.74
N LEU A 309 6.89 23.44 7.84
CA LEU A 309 8.34 23.55 7.88
C LEU A 309 8.76 24.62 6.88
N ALA A 310 9.53 25.61 7.32
CA ALA A 310 9.81 26.80 6.52
C ALA A 310 10.85 26.53 5.42
N THR A 311 11.79 25.64 5.70
CA THR A 311 12.93 25.35 4.82
C THR A 311 13.13 23.85 4.61
N ALA A 312 13.90 23.52 3.56
CA ALA A 312 14.37 22.15 3.34
C ALA A 312 15.29 21.66 4.47
N GLU A 313 15.99 22.57 5.15
CA GLU A 313 16.80 22.24 6.33
C GLU A 313 15.92 21.86 7.53
N ASP A 314 14.78 22.53 7.72
CA ASP A 314 13.80 22.15 8.74
C ASP A 314 13.18 20.77 8.43
N GLU A 315 12.84 20.49 7.16
CA GLU A 315 12.42 19.15 6.69
C GLU A 315 13.48 18.10 7.01
N LEU A 316 14.75 18.40 6.74
CA LEU A 316 15.87 17.51 7.01
C LEU A 316 16.01 17.21 8.51
N ASN A 317 16.03 18.26 9.34
CA ASN A 317 16.22 18.16 10.78
C ASN A 317 15.11 17.33 11.43
N VAL A 318 13.85 17.60 11.08
CA VAL A 318 12.72 16.80 11.58
C VAL A 318 12.82 15.34 11.10
N CYS A 319 13.21 15.11 9.85
CA CYS A 319 13.38 13.75 9.33
C CYS A 319 14.46 12.98 10.10
N ILE A 320 15.64 13.56 10.32
CA ILE A 320 16.75 12.93 11.06
C ILE A 320 16.34 12.67 12.53
N GLU A 321 15.68 13.63 13.16
CA GLU A 321 15.25 13.49 14.56
C GLU A 321 14.25 12.33 14.72
N LYS A 322 13.25 12.24 13.83
CA LYS A 322 12.19 11.22 13.92
C LYS A 322 12.59 9.87 13.32
N TYR A 323 13.52 9.87 12.38
CA TYR A 323 13.96 8.71 11.62
C TYR A 323 15.49 8.63 11.50
N PRO A 324 16.22 8.49 12.63
CA PRO A 324 17.68 8.57 12.64
C PRO A 324 18.38 7.43 11.89
N HIS A 325 17.66 6.36 11.56
CA HIS A 325 18.16 5.23 10.77
C HIS A 325 18.12 5.48 9.26
N LEU A 326 17.40 6.52 8.79
CA LEU A 326 17.32 6.81 7.36
C LEU A 326 18.64 7.38 6.84
N PRO A 327 19.14 6.93 5.66
CA PRO A 327 20.39 7.42 5.11
C PRO A 327 20.33 8.92 4.80
N LEU A 328 21.19 9.70 5.47
CA LEU A 328 21.24 11.16 5.35
C LEU A 328 21.40 11.63 3.90
N ASN A 329 22.23 10.95 3.13
CA ASN A 329 22.48 11.25 1.72
C ASN A 329 21.21 11.10 0.87
N MET A 330 20.37 10.09 1.13
CA MET A 330 19.11 9.89 0.40
C MET A 330 18.13 11.02 0.71
N VAL A 331 17.96 11.35 2.00
CA VAL A 331 17.07 12.45 2.44
C VAL A 331 17.52 13.79 1.84
N LYS A 332 18.83 14.11 1.94
CA LYS A 332 19.41 15.33 1.32
C LYS A 332 19.21 15.34 -0.19
N THR A 333 19.40 14.22 -0.87
CA THR A 333 19.18 14.11 -2.32
C THR A 333 17.75 14.47 -2.68
N VAL A 334 16.74 14.06 -1.91
CA VAL A 334 15.34 14.43 -2.16
C VAL A 334 15.09 15.91 -1.95
N LEU A 335 15.60 16.45 -0.83
CA LEU A 335 15.28 17.80 -0.39
C LEU A 335 16.00 18.88 -1.20
N PHE A 336 17.25 18.61 -1.62
CA PHE A 336 18.13 19.60 -2.26
C PHE A 336 18.38 19.36 -3.75
N ASN A 337 17.81 18.31 -4.35
CA ASN A 337 17.87 18.18 -5.80
C ASN A 337 17.11 19.33 -6.49
N SER A 338 17.77 19.92 -7.49
CA SER A 338 17.38 21.14 -8.22
C SER A 338 16.06 21.07 -8.99
N SER A 339 15.34 19.95 -8.95
CA SER A 339 14.02 19.77 -9.57
C SER A 339 12.84 20.22 -8.70
N ARG A 340 13.06 20.56 -7.41
CA ARG A 340 12.04 21.17 -6.52
C ARG A 340 11.76 22.64 -6.86
N SER A 341 12.73 23.38 -7.40
CA SER A 341 12.70 24.86 -7.45
C SER A 341 11.75 25.50 -8.48
N ASN A 342 11.13 24.73 -9.40
CA ASN A 342 10.33 25.31 -10.50
C ASN A 342 8.80 25.12 -10.39
N LEU A 343 8.27 24.56 -9.30
CA LEU A 343 6.85 24.13 -9.26
C LEU A 343 6.06 24.43 -7.98
N ILE A 344 6.59 25.22 -7.03
CA ILE A 344 5.84 25.62 -5.82
C ILE A 344 4.57 26.45 -6.17
N CYS A 345 4.43 26.92 -7.41
CA CYS A 345 3.25 27.63 -7.88
C CYS A 345 2.63 26.89 -9.07
N LYS A 346 1.34 26.52 -9.00
CA LYS A 346 0.38 26.21 -10.12
C LYS A 346 -0.38 24.86 -10.11
N TYR A 347 -0.83 24.29 -8.98
CA TYR A 347 -1.91 23.27 -9.07
C TYR A 347 -2.92 23.37 -7.91
N PRO A 348 -4.14 23.90 -8.14
CA PRO A 348 -5.18 24.07 -7.12
C PRO A 348 -6.05 22.81 -6.88
N GLY A 349 -5.62 21.61 -7.28
CA GLY A 349 -6.49 20.42 -7.35
C GLY A 349 -6.32 19.32 -6.30
N TYR A 350 -5.19 19.26 -5.59
CA TYR A 350 -4.97 18.20 -4.59
C TYR A 350 -5.31 18.71 -3.19
N ARG A 351 -6.57 18.54 -2.77
CA ARG A 351 -6.91 18.58 -1.35
C ARG A 351 -6.51 17.24 -0.73
N VAL A 352 -5.36 17.23 -0.06
CA VAL A 352 -4.98 16.14 0.86
C VAL A 352 -5.83 16.34 2.11
N ILE A 353 -6.75 15.39 2.37
CA ILE A 353 -7.51 15.32 3.61
C ILE A 353 -6.62 14.64 4.65
#